data_AF-A0A5L4NP77-F1
#
_entry.id   AF-A0A5L4NP77-F1
#
_cell.length_a   1.000
_cell.length_b   1.000
_cell.length_c   1.000
_cell.angle_alpha   90.00
_cell.angle_beta   90.00
_cell.angle_gamma   90.00
#
_symmetry.space_group_name_H-M   'P 1'
#
loop_
_entity.id
_entity.type
_entity.pdbx_description
1 polymer ?
#
loop_
_entity_poly.entity_id
_entity_poly.type
_entity_poly.pdbx_seq_one_letter_code
_entity_poly.pdbx_strand_id
1 'polypeptide(L)'
;MKIILILAFICFQKVLSCALCAAYTPTANVKLDFNASDDNINKIYVTWEFSQDFIKILLQNYDINYNNTLDKDELTDIKYTLLDYIEPRQFLMQFQFYNLDEKIYIEKFLNAKLILDKTKLFFTFEVNLNIPIKENNTFSLRFEDKEGFFSFKFIPQDFITLNSNYYLSANPNLNLIFLQAQKGKTPNITFAEIQIKQSPNFIDDLLNKLQIFNENILLYIKQLLQQEFNIQTFLILLIISFGYGIFHASAPGHSKMLTSSYFLTHKSSFSKIFYFVLKIGIVHIMSAFLLVSIGIIILEKLLKDINMAGFILTKFTSLLIVFIALFMLSKKILHENSCSCSCHSHKTSEWVVILGASLVPCPGVILLFIFAYKFNFFYALSSAVFVTLGMCFVLFLFAIGANKIHQNVKTIKIRTLLEYLALIFMISFGLFLFINTKEGVF
;
A
#
# COMPACT_ATOMS: atom_id res chain seq x y z
N MET A 1 17.31 -30.98 5.92
CA MET A 1 16.55 -30.65 4.69
C MET A 1 15.19 -30.02 4.99
N LYS A 2 14.30 -30.65 5.78
CA LYS A 2 12.95 -30.11 6.07
C LYS A 2 12.91 -28.70 6.68
N ILE A 3 13.81 -28.34 7.60
CA ILE A 3 13.86 -26.99 8.21
C ILE A 3 14.38 -25.91 7.25
N ILE A 4 15.35 -26.25 6.39
CA ILE A 4 15.85 -25.36 5.34
C ILE A 4 14.78 -25.16 4.26
N LEU A 5 14.02 -26.21 3.95
CA LEU A 5 12.84 -26.14 3.08
C LEU A 5 11.72 -25.30 3.71
N ILE A 6 11.50 -25.36 5.03
CA ILE A 6 10.51 -24.52 5.73
C ILE A 6 10.97 -23.05 5.76
N LEU A 7 12.24 -22.76 6.02
CA LEU A 7 12.79 -21.40 5.95
C LEU A 7 12.81 -20.85 4.51
N ALA A 8 13.09 -21.70 3.51
CA ALA A 8 12.97 -21.37 2.10
C ALA A 8 11.50 -21.17 1.68
N PHE A 9 10.57 -21.98 2.19
CA PHE A 9 9.13 -21.87 1.95
C PHE A 9 8.54 -20.61 2.59
N ILE A 10 9.04 -20.21 3.77
CA ILE A 10 8.71 -18.92 4.41
C ILE A 10 9.33 -17.74 3.63
N CYS A 11 10.49 -17.91 2.98
CA CYS A 11 11.05 -16.91 2.07
C CYS A 11 10.33 -16.84 0.70
N PHE A 12 9.67 -17.92 0.27
CA PHE A 12 9.01 -18.03 -1.04
C PHE A 12 7.51 -17.70 -1.03
N GLN A 13 6.89 -17.54 0.14
CA GLN A 13 5.51 -17.07 0.20
C GLN A 13 5.49 -15.55 0.20
N LYS A 14 5.23 -15.01 -1.01
CA LYS A 14 4.84 -13.65 -1.39
C LYS A 14 5.31 -12.55 -0.43
N VAL A 15 6.15 -11.67 -1.00
CA VAL A 15 6.77 -10.40 -0.56
C VAL A 15 5.78 -9.35 -0.01
N LEU A 16 4.71 -9.79 0.64
CA LEU A 16 3.49 -9.03 0.83
C LEU A 16 3.60 -8.02 1.97
N SER A 17 4.36 -8.21 3.05
CA SER A 17 4.22 -7.26 4.19
C SER A 17 4.65 -5.80 3.94
N CYS A 18 5.58 -5.55 3.00
CA CYS A 18 5.96 -4.18 2.62
C CYS A 18 5.43 -3.82 1.22
N ALA A 19 5.19 -4.81 0.35
CA ALA A 19 4.42 -4.62 -0.87
C ALA A 19 2.96 -4.22 -0.58
N LEU A 20 2.42 -4.62 0.58
CA LEU A 20 1.09 -4.25 1.05
C LEU A 20 0.96 -2.74 1.20
N CYS A 21 2.02 -2.02 1.56
CA CYS A 21 1.99 -0.55 1.59
C CYS A 21 1.96 0.07 0.19
N ALA A 22 2.16 -0.70 -0.88
CA ALA A 22 2.15 -0.24 -2.27
C ALA A 22 1.05 -0.90 -3.13
N ALA A 23 0.28 -1.85 -2.59
CA ALA A 23 -0.59 -2.73 -3.37
C ALA A 23 -2.09 -2.40 -3.31
N TYR A 24 -2.47 -1.22 -2.82
CA TYR A 24 -3.87 -0.78 -2.81
C TYR A 24 -4.10 0.28 -3.87
N THR A 25 -4.30 -0.17 -5.11
CA THR A 25 -5.01 0.64 -6.11
C THR A 25 -6.51 0.49 -5.79
N PRO A 26 -7.16 1.45 -5.11
CA PRO A 26 -8.58 1.38 -4.82
C PRO A 26 -9.42 1.11 -6.06
N THR A 27 -10.48 0.32 -5.90
CA THR A 27 -11.44 0.05 -6.97
C THR A 27 -12.64 0.98 -6.87
N ALA A 28 -12.92 1.70 -7.94
CA ALA A 28 -14.11 2.50 -8.14
C ALA A 28 -15.08 1.74 -9.04
N ASN A 29 -16.24 1.36 -8.47
CA ASN A 29 -17.32 0.76 -9.23
C ASN A 29 -18.12 1.87 -9.92
N VAL A 30 -18.17 1.84 -11.25
CA VAL A 30 -18.76 2.91 -12.05
C VAL A 30 -20.19 2.53 -12.45
N LYS A 31 -21.12 3.42 -12.12
CA LYS A 31 -22.50 3.39 -12.63
C LYS A 31 -22.71 4.59 -13.56
N LEU A 32 -23.45 4.36 -14.65
CA LEU A 32 -23.84 5.38 -15.59
C LEU A 32 -25.37 5.49 -15.62
N ASP A 33 -25.87 6.72 -15.64
CA ASP A 33 -27.25 7.04 -15.96
C ASP A 33 -27.27 8.15 -17.03
N PHE A 34 -28.28 8.17 -17.89
CA PHE A 34 -28.31 9.05 -19.07
C PHE A 34 -29.52 9.97 -19.05
N ASN A 35 -29.33 11.22 -19.47
CA ASN A 35 -30.42 12.12 -19.81
C ASN A 35 -30.43 12.30 -21.33
N ALA A 36 -31.53 11.88 -21.96
CA ALA A 36 -31.72 12.00 -23.39
C ALA A 36 -32.99 12.80 -23.70
N SER A 37 -32.89 13.59 -24.77
CA SER A 37 -34.03 14.11 -25.52
C SER A 37 -34.49 13.09 -26.57
N ASP A 38 -35.43 13.45 -27.44
CA ASP A 38 -35.92 12.54 -28.47
C ASP A 38 -34.80 12.13 -29.45
N ASP A 39 -33.91 13.06 -29.80
CA ASP A 39 -32.89 12.86 -30.84
C ASP A 39 -31.44 12.80 -30.32
N ASN A 40 -31.17 13.29 -29.11
CA ASN A 40 -29.80 13.38 -28.59
C ASN A 40 -29.69 12.97 -27.12
N ILE A 41 -28.57 12.33 -26.78
CA ILE A 41 -28.10 12.16 -25.40
C ILE A 41 -27.41 13.46 -24.99
N ASN A 42 -27.99 14.15 -24.01
CA ASN A 42 -27.58 15.49 -23.60
C ASN A 42 -26.63 15.47 -22.41
N LYS A 43 -26.80 14.49 -21.50
CA LYS A 43 -25.96 14.37 -20.30
C LYS A 43 -25.74 12.93 -19.90
N ILE A 44 -24.59 12.69 -19.28
CA ILE A 44 -24.27 11.45 -18.57
C ILE A 44 -24.07 11.80 -17.09
N TYR A 45 -24.78 11.10 -16.22
CA TYR A 45 -24.54 11.08 -14.79
C TYR A 45 -23.60 9.92 -14.47
N VAL A 46 -22.43 10.23 -13.93
CA VAL A 46 -21.44 9.23 -13.53
C VAL A 46 -21.42 9.14 -12.01
N THR A 47 -21.48 7.91 -11.50
CA THR A 47 -21.29 7.63 -10.07
C THR A 47 -20.17 6.63 -9.91
N TRP A 48 -19.15 6.99 -9.12
CA TRP A 48 -18.13 6.08 -8.63
C TRP A 48 -18.48 5.68 -7.20
N GLU A 49 -18.68 4.38 -6.95
CA GLU A 49 -18.77 3.81 -5.62
C GLU A 49 -17.40 3.23 -5.24
N PHE A 50 -16.78 3.80 -4.19
CA PHE A 50 -15.48 3.33 -3.72
C PHE A 50 -15.60 2.11 -2.81
N SER A 51 -14.57 1.26 -2.81
CA SER A 51 -14.47 0.11 -1.91
C SER A 51 -14.37 0.53 -0.44
N GLN A 52 -14.80 -0.35 0.47
CA GLN A 52 -14.68 -0.12 1.91
C GLN A 52 -13.23 0.06 2.37
N ASP A 53 -12.28 -0.62 1.72
CA ASP A 53 -10.87 -0.48 2.06
C ASP A 53 -10.32 0.90 1.71
N PHE A 54 -10.80 1.52 0.62
CA PHE A 54 -10.47 2.91 0.31
C PHE A 54 -11.00 3.88 1.38
N ILE A 55 -12.22 3.66 1.88
CA ILE A 55 -12.80 4.49 2.93
C ILE A 55 -11.98 4.40 4.22
N LYS A 56 -11.50 3.20 4.59
CA LYS A 56 -10.59 3.03 5.74
C LYS A 56 -9.28 3.81 5.57
N ILE A 57 -8.73 3.83 4.35
CA ILE A 57 -7.52 4.60 4.04
C ILE A 57 -7.80 6.10 4.16
N LEU A 58 -8.92 6.58 3.60
CA LEU A 58 -9.32 7.98 3.74
C LEU A 58 -9.48 8.38 5.22
N LEU A 59 -10.13 7.55 6.03
CA LEU A 59 -10.22 7.77 7.49
C LEU A 59 -8.84 7.79 8.17
N GLN A 60 -7.85 7.04 7.67
CA GLN A 60 -6.51 7.07 8.26
C GLN A 60 -5.77 8.38 8.03
N ASN A 61 -6.12 9.11 6.97
CA ASN A 61 -5.35 10.23 6.44
C ASN A 61 -6.08 11.58 6.55
N TYR A 62 -7.40 11.60 6.41
CA TYR A 62 -8.24 12.80 6.35
C TYR A 62 -9.16 12.99 7.56
N ASP A 63 -9.28 12.01 8.46
CA ASP A 63 -9.98 12.17 9.74
C ASP A 63 -9.09 13.02 10.67
N ILE A 64 -9.19 14.35 10.54
CA ILE A 64 -8.35 15.33 11.23
C ILE A 64 -8.77 15.43 12.70
N ASN A 65 -10.06 15.25 12.97
CA ASN A 65 -10.64 15.32 14.31
C ASN A 65 -10.76 13.94 14.99
N TYR A 66 -10.51 12.87 14.24
CA TYR A 66 -10.39 11.49 14.68
C TYR A 66 -11.65 10.89 15.28
N ASN A 67 -12.81 11.25 14.73
CA ASN A 67 -14.10 10.72 15.17
C ASN A 67 -14.48 9.38 14.51
N ASN A 68 -13.59 8.81 13.70
CA ASN A 68 -13.77 7.60 12.88
C ASN A 68 -14.89 7.72 11.83
N THR A 69 -15.21 8.94 11.42
CA THR A 69 -16.11 9.25 10.33
C THR A 69 -15.48 10.33 9.44
N LEU A 70 -16.05 10.59 8.26
CA LEU A 70 -15.57 11.69 7.41
C LEU A 70 -16.58 12.83 7.50
N ASP A 71 -16.20 13.90 8.17
CA ASP A 71 -17.04 15.08 8.34
C ASP A 71 -17.11 15.92 7.06
N LYS A 72 -18.02 16.91 7.06
CA LYS A 72 -18.22 17.77 5.88
C LYS A 72 -16.95 18.48 5.42
N ASP A 73 -16.14 18.97 6.36
CA ASP A 73 -14.91 19.68 6.04
C ASP A 73 -13.86 18.71 5.46
N GLU A 74 -13.73 17.52 6.07
CA GLU A 74 -12.82 16.46 5.62
C GLU A 74 -13.22 15.90 4.24
N LEU A 75 -14.52 15.67 4.02
CA LEU A 75 -15.06 15.31 2.70
C LEU A 75 -14.82 16.41 1.66
N THR A 76 -14.80 17.67 2.09
CA THR A 76 -14.51 18.80 1.20
C THR A 76 -13.05 18.80 0.79
N ASP A 77 -12.13 18.56 1.73
CA ASP A 77 -10.70 18.43 1.47
C ASP A 77 -10.41 17.23 0.54
N ILE A 78 -10.97 16.05 0.84
CA ILE A 78 -10.86 14.86 -0.01
C ILE A 78 -11.38 15.15 -1.42
N LYS A 79 -12.53 15.83 -1.53
CA LYS A 79 -13.12 16.19 -2.83
C LYS A 79 -12.16 17.07 -3.63
N TYR A 80 -11.56 18.11 -3.03
CA TYR A 80 -10.64 18.98 -3.76
C TYR A 80 -9.34 18.27 -4.14
N THR A 81 -8.77 17.46 -3.26
CA THR A 81 -7.60 16.64 -3.62
C THR A 81 -7.91 15.69 -4.77
N LEU A 82 -9.08 15.06 -4.77
CA LEU A 82 -9.51 14.19 -5.86
C LEU A 82 -9.68 14.99 -7.17
N LEU A 83 -10.28 16.17 -7.11
CA LEU A 83 -10.46 17.06 -8.27
C LEU A 83 -9.13 17.53 -8.85
N ASP A 84 -8.18 17.96 -8.01
CA ASP A 84 -6.83 18.37 -8.43
C ASP A 84 -6.12 17.26 -9.22
N TYR A 85 -6.38 15.99 -8.87
CA TYR A 85 -5.86 14.84 -9.59
C TYR A 85 -6.59 14.58 -10.92
N ILE A 86 -7.92 14.53 -10.91
CA ILE A 86 -8.70 14.01 -12.04
C ILE A 86 -9.09 15.09 -13.07
N GLU A 87 -9.24 16.37 -12.69
CA GLU A 87 -9.65 17.45 -13.60
C GLU A 87 -8.65 17.65 -14.75
N PRO A 88 -7.32 17.75 -14.51
CA PRO A 88 -6.33 17.86 -15.59
C PRO A 88 -6.34 16.64 -16.53
N ARG A 89 -6.88 15.52 -16.06
CA ARG A 89 -6.92 14.23 -16.75
C ARG A 89 -8.32 13.90 -17.29
N GLN A 90 -9.18 14.91 -17.45
CA GLN A 90 -10.54 14.76 -18.00
C GLN A 90 -11.36 13.70 -17.24
N PHE A 91 -11.28 13.72 -15.91
CA PHE A 91 -11.96 12.78 -15.02
C PHE A 91 -11.61 11.31 -15.29
N LEU A 92 -10.44 11.06 -15.89
CA LEU A 92 -9.95 9.74 -16.31
C LEU A 92 -10.88 9.04 -17.31
N MET A 93 -11.78 9.80 -17.94
CA MET A 93 -12.84 9.32 -18.81
C MET A 93 -12.46 9.55 -20.29
N GLN A 94 -12.53 8.49 -21.09
CA GLN A 94 -12.26 8.53 -22.51
C GLN A 94 -13.48 8.02 -23.29
N PHE A 95 -13.76 8.67 -24.41
CA PHE A 95 -14.85 8.33 -25.31
C PHE A 95 -14.30 7.82 -26.63
N GLN A 96 -14.92 6.79 -27.18
CA GLN A 96 -14.67 6.35 -28.55
C GLN A 96 -16.00 6.09 -29.24
N PHE A 97 -16.16 6.62 -30.45
CA PHE A 97 -17.40 6.59 -31.20
C PHE A 97 -17.22 5.73 -32.45
N TYR A 98 -18.22 4.93 -32.77
CA TYR A 98 -18.24 4.04 -33.91
C TYR A 98 -19.50 4.33 -34.74
N ASN A 99 -19.34 4.39 -36.06
CA ASN A 99 -20.42 4.68 -37.01
C ASN A 99 -21.09 6.06 -36.81
N LEU A 100 -20.31 7.06 -36.38
CA LEU A 100 -20.76 8.43 -36.16
C LEU A 100 -19.89 9.37 -37.02
N ASP A 101 -20.49 9.95 -38.07
CA ASP A 101 -19.82 10.88 -38.99
C ASP A 101 -19.70 12.32 -38.44
N GLU A 102 -20.37 12.59 -37.31
CA GLU A 102 -20.47 13.92 -36.72
C GLU A 102 -19.38 14.16 -35.67
N LYS A 103 -18.83 15.39 -35.63
CA LYS A 103 -17.91 15.81 -34.58
C LYS A 103 -18.66 15.94 -33.25
N ILE A 104 -18.41 15.00 -32.34
CA ILE A 104 -18.99 15.03 -31.00
C ILE A 104 -18.16 15.94 -30.11
N TYR A 105 -18.80 16.94 -29.53
CA TYR A 105 -18.19 17.85 -28.57
C TYR A 105 -18.52 17.38 -27.16
N ILE A 106 -17.47 17.15 -26.37
CA ILE A 106 -17.55 16.89 -24.93
C ILE A 106 -17.24 18.23 -24.27
N GLU A 107 -18.27 18.90 -23.74
CA GLU A 107 -18.15 20.32 -23.41
C GLU A 107 -17.56 20.59 -22.04
N LYS A 108 -18.00 19.86 -20.99
CA LYS A 108 -17.64 20.12 -19.59
C LYS A 108 -18.05 18.99 -18.65
N PHE A 109 -17.21 18.76 -17.65
CA PHE A 109 -17.53 18.03 -16.43
C PHE A 109 -18.06 19.03 -15.38
N LEU A 110 -19.19 18.73 -14.77
CA LEU A 110 -19.92 19.64 -13.87
C LEU A 110 -20.38 18.91 -12.60
N ASN A 111 -20.76 19.70 -11.59
CA ASN A 111 -21.48 19.23 -10.41
C ASN A 111 -20.79 18.08 -9.66
N ALA A 112 -19.46 18.06 -9.63
CA ALA A 112 -18.70 17.07 -8.90
C ALA A 112 -18.98 17.15 -7.39
N LYS A 113 -19.40 16.04 -6.79
CA LYS A 113 -19.73 15.91 -5.37
C LYS A 113 -19.15 14.62 -4.82
N LEU A 114 -18.68 14.70 -3.58
CA LEU A 114 -18.33 13.54 -2.77
C LEU A 114 -19.39 13.38 -1.68
N ILE A 115 -20.02 12.20 -1.62
CA ILE A 115 -21.17 11.92 -0.76
C ILE A 115 -20.86 10.68 0.05
N LEU A 116 -20.92 10.79 1.37
CA LEU A 116 -20.89 9.66 2.28
C LEU A 116 -22.33 9.29 2.65
N ASP A 117 -22.82 8.14 2.19
CA ASP A 117 -24.10 7.58 2.60
C ASP A 117 -23.88 6.35 3.50
N LYS A 118 -24.14 6.54 4.80
CA LYS A 118 -23.87 5.59 5.89
C LYS A 118 -22.39 5.18 5.94
N THR A 119 -22.02 4.13 5.21
CA THR A 119 -20.67 3.59 5.15
C THR A 119 -20.11 3.53 3.73
N LYS A 120 -20.86 4.02 2.73
CA LYS A 120 -20.45 4.00 1.33
C LYS A 120 -20.09 5.41 0.87
N LEU A 121 -18.95 5.51 0.20
CA LEU A 121 -18.45 6.76 -0.35
C LEU A 121 -18.69 6.78 -1.85
N PHE A 122 -19.38 7.81 -2.31
CA PHE A 122 -19.72 8.03 -3.70
C PHE A 122 -19.10 9.32 -4.21
N PHE A 123 -18.48 9.25 -5.38
CA PHE A 123 -18.10 10.44 -6.14
C PHE A 123 -18.99 10.54 -7.38
N THR A 124 -19.74 11.63 -7.48
CA THR A 124 -20.71 11.84 -8.56
C THR A 124 -20.37 13.08 -9.35
N PHE A 125 -20.48 13.01 -10.68
CA PHE A 125 -20.30 14.17 -11.55
C PHE A 125 -21.16 14.02 -12.81
N GLU A 126 -21.37 15.15 -13.49
CA GLU A 126 -22.15 15.24 -14.72
C GLU A 126 -21.23 15.54 -15.90
N VAL A 127 -21.48 14.90 -17.03
CA VAL A 127 -20.84 15.24 -18.30
C VAL A 127 -21.91 15.78 -19.24
N ASN A 128 -21.70 16.99 -19.76
CA ASN A 128 -22.52 17.53 -20.85
C ASN A 128 -21.95 17.12 -22.20
N LEU A 129 -22.80 16.58 -23.06
CA LEU A 129 -22.45 16.07 -24.39
C LEU A 129 -23.67 16.18 -25.31
N ASN A 130 -23.45 16.00 -26.60
CA ASN A 130 -24.53 15.99 -27.59
C ASN A 130 -24.31 14.82 -28.56
N ILE A 131 -24.64 13.59 -28.11
CA ILE A 131 -24.50 12.40 -28.95
C ILE A 131 -25.83 12.14 -29.67
N PRO A 132 -25.86 12.10 -31.01
CA PRO A 132 -27.07 11.79 -31.75
C PRO A 132 -27.48 10.33 -31.58
N ILE A 133 -28.77 10.15 -31.28
CA ILE A 133 -29.40 8.83 -31.14
C ILE A 133 -29.85 8.37 -32.52
N LYS A 134 -29.07 7.47 -33.13
CA LYS A 134 -29.50 6.73 -34.33
C LYS A 134 -29.39 5.24 -34.04
N GLU A 135 -30.28 4.46 -34.64
CA GLU A 135 -30.29 3.01 -34.48
C GLU A 135 -28.92 2.41 -34.86
N ASN A 136 -28.41 1.50 -34.02
CA ASN A 136 -27.10 0.86 -34.13
C ASN A 136 -25.88 1.75 -33.92
N ASN A 137 -26.06 3.05 -33.58
CA ASN A 137 -24.94 3.87 -33.14
C ASN A 137 -24.31 3.25 -31.90
N THR A 138 -22.98 3.09 -31.94
CA THR A 138 -22.23 2.49 -30.85
C THR A 138 -21.18 3.47 -30.36
N PHE A 139 -21.10 3.64 -29.06
CA PHE A 139 -20.01 4.37 -28.43
C PHE A 139 -19.50 3.58 -27.24
N SER A 140 -18.24 3.80 -26.89
CA SER A 140 -17.64 3.18 -25.72
C SER A 140 -17.05 4.22 -24.79
N LEU A 141 -17.19 3.94 -23.50
CA LEU A 141 -16.65 4.75 -22.42
C LEU A 141 -15.59 3.93 -21.68
N ARG A 142 -14.42 4.52 -21.48
CA ARG A 142 -13.33 3.92 -20.74
C ARG A 142 -12.95 4.81 -19.57
N PHE A 143 -12.85 4.23 -18.38
CA PHE A 143 -12.15 4.86 -17.27
C PHE A 143 -10.75 4.27 -17.18
N GLU A 144 -9.72 5.10 -17.31
CA GLU A 144 -8.34 4.64 -17.27
C GLU A 144 -7.47 5.61 -16.50
N ASP A 145 -6.84 5.08 -15.45
CA ASP A 145 -5.83 5.78 -14.69
C ASP A 145 -4.45 5.23 -15.04
N LYS A 146 -3.69 5.99 -15.84
CA LYS A 146 -2.35 5.59 -16.28
C LYS A 146 -1.35 5.54 -15.13
N GLU A 147 -1.55 6.35 -14.11
CA GLU A 147 -0.71 6.36 -12.91
C GLU A 147 -1.10 5.23 -11.95
N GLY A 148 -2.34 4.73 -12.07
CA GLY A 148 -2.83 3.55 -11.39
C GLY A 148 -3.15 3.77 -9.92
N PHE A 149 -3.69 4.95 -9.58
CA PHE A 149 -4.33 5.23 -8.31
C PHE A 149 -5.71 4.58 -8.23
N PHE A 150 -6.46 4.56 -9.34
CA PHE A 150 -7.77 3.96 -9.39
C PHE A 150 -7.83 2.79 -10.37
N SER A 151 -8.46 1.71 -9.93
CA SER A 151 -8.94 0.64 -10.80
C SER A 151 -10.44 0.83 -11.00
N PHE A 152 -10.89 0.80 -12.24
CA PHE A 152 -12.30 1.04 -12.55
C PHE A 152 -12.98 -0.24 -12.98
N LYS A 153 -14.22 -0.42 -12.53
CA LYS A 153 -15.08 -1.51 -12.97
C LYS A 153 -16.50 -1.02 -13.16
N PHE A 154 -17.07 -1.19 -14.34
CA PHE A 154 -18.49 -0.90 -14.56
C PHE A 154 -19.36 -1.91 -13.81
N ILE A 155 -20.39 -1.40 -13.12
CA ILE A 155 -21.45 -2.22 -12.57
C ILE A 155 -22.28 -2.77 -13.75
N PRO A 156 -22.53 -4.09 -13.82
CA PRO A 156 -23.32 -4.66 -14.90
C PRO A 156 -24.71 -4.02 -14.98
N GLN A 157 -25.00 -3.43 -16.14
CA GLN A 157 -26.31 -2.96 -16.55
C GLN A 157 -26.50 -3.50 -17.96
N ASP A 158 -27.50 -4.33 -18.21
CA ASP A 158 -27.70 -4.92 -19.55
C ASP A 158 -28.38 -3.93 -20.49
N PHE A 159 -29.34 -3.16 -19.95
CA PHE A 159 -30.17 -2.22 -20.70
C PHE A 159 -30.38 -0.92 -19.93
N ILE A 160 -30.24 0.22 -20.60
CA ILE A 160 -30.45 1.55 -20.04
C ILE A 160 -31.45 2.31 -20.90
N THR A 161 -32.61 2.65 -20.35
CA THR A 161 -33.64 3.41 -21.07
C THR A 161 -33.15 4.84 -21.35
N LEU A 162 -33.25 5.31 -22.60
CA LEU A 162 -32.94 6.69 -22.96
C LEU A 162 -34.21 7.55 -23.00
N ASN A 163 -35.17 7.15 -23.82
CA ASN A 163 -36.45 7.84 -24.02
C ASN A 163 -37.56 6.82 -24.34
N SER A 164 -38.71 7.29 -24.80
CA SER A 164 -39.87 6.43 -25.12
C SER A 164 -39.61 5.44 -26.26
N ASN A 165 -38.62 5.72 -27.11
CA ASN A 165 -38.38 5.01 -28.38
C ASN A 165 -37.01 4.33 -28.47
N TYR A 166 -36.07 4.63 -27.56
CA TYR A 166 -34.72 4.11 -27.60
C TYR A 166 -34.20 3.68 -26.23
N TYR A 167 -33.35 2.66 -26.23
CA TYR A 167 -32.55 2.21 -25.09
C TYR A 167 -31.12 1.90 -25.53
N LEU A 168 -30.19 1.88 -24.57
CA LEU A 168 -28.83 1.41 -24.77
C LEU A 168 -28.73 -0.05 -24.33
N SER A 169 -28.24 -0.91 -25.21
CA SER A 169 -27.67 -2.19 -24.80
C SER A 169 -26.24 -1.95 -24.34
N ALA A 170 -25.94 -2.40 -23.12
CA ALA A 170 -24.68 -2.17 -22.46
C ALA A 170 -23.89 -3.48 -22.34
N ASN A 171 -22.63 -3.45 -22.76
CA ASN A 171 -21.70 -4.56 -22.68
C ASN A 171 -20.44 -4.12 -21.90
N PRO A 172 -20.45 -4.23 -20.57
CA PRO A 172 -19.33 -3.84 -19.73
C PRO A 172 -18.22 -4.90 -19.72
N ASN A 173 -16.99 -4.45 -19.88
CA ASN A 173 -15.76 -5.23 -19.75
C ASN A 173 -14.76 -4.48 -18.87
N LEU A 174 -14.79 -4.77 -17.57
CA LEU A 174 -13.98 -4.12 -16.54
C LEU A 174 -14.12 -2.60 -16.60
N ASN A 175 -13.09 -1.89 -17.05
CA ASN A 175 -13.01 -0.44 -17.09
C ASN A 175 -13.48 0.18 -18.42
N LEU A 176 -13.98 -0.65 -19.35
CA LEU A 176 -14.53 -0.27 -20.65
C LEU A 176 -16.00 -0.72 -20.71
N ILE A 177 -16.89 0.10 -21.27
CA ILE A 177 -18.26 -0.31 -21.57
C ILE A 177 -18.59 0.08 -23.01
N PHE A 178 -19.19 -0.84 -23.77
CA PHE A 178 -19.78 -0.54 -25.06
C PHE A 178 -21.28 -0.30 -24.88
N LEU A 179 -21.79 0.74 -25.52
CA LEU A 179 -23.17 1.19 -25.45
C LEU A 179 -23.70 1.31 -26.87
N GLN A 180 -24.68 0.49 -27.22
CA GLN A 180 -25.32 0.49 -28.53
C GLN A 180 -26.77 0.95 -28.42
N ALA A 181 -27.13 1.98 -29.18
CA ALA A 181 -28.50 2.46 -29.26
C ALA A 181 -29.38 1.47 -30.06
N GLN A 182 -30.46 1.04 -29.44
CA GLN A 182 -31.46 0.17 -30.03
C GLN A 182 -32.84 0.81 -29.95
N LYS A 183 -33.63 0.63 -31.00
CA LYS A 183 -34.99 1.16 -31.11
C LYS A 183 -35.97 0.23 -30.40
N GLY A 184 -36.87 0.80 -29.60
CA GLY A 184 -37.90 0.09 -28.86
C GLY A 184 -37.79 0.30 -27.34
N LYS A 185 -38.47 -0.57 -26.59
CA LYS A 185 -38.39 -0.62 -25.12
C LYS A 185 -37.37 -1.66 -24.69
N THR A 186 -36.81 -1.47 -23.49
CA THR A 186 -35.88 -2.44 -22.90
C THR A 186 -36.50 -3.84 -22.88
N PRO A 187 -35.77 -4.86 -23.33
CA PRO A 187 -36.28 -6.22 -23.31
C PRO A 187 -36.34 -6.70 -21.85
N ASN A 188 -37.48 -7.30 -21.49
CA ASN A 188 -37.72 -7.79 -20.14
C ASN A 188 -37.05 -9.17 -19.97
N ILE A 189 -35.72 -9.17 -19.89
CA ILE A 189 -34.93 -10.40 -19.76
C ILE A 189 -34.58 -10.59 -18.28
N THR A 190 -35.20 -11.58 -17.65
CA THR A 190 -34.84 -12.03 -16.31
C THR A 190 -33.61 -12.92 -16.43
N PHE A 191 -32.42 -12.36 -16.27
CA PHE A 191 -31.21 -13.17 -16.15
C PHE A 191 -31.19 -13.86 -14.79
N ALA A 192 -31.06 -15.19 -14.78
CA ALA A 192 -30.69 -15.91 -13.57
C ALA A 192 -29.25 -15.50 -13.23
N GLU A 193 -29.03 -14.86 -12.09
CA GLU A 193 -27.68 -14.60 -11.58
C GLU A 193 -26.94 -15.93 -11.43
N ILE A 194 -26.06 -16.24 -12.38
CA ILE A 194 -25.07 -17.30 -12.18
C ILE A 194 -24.00 -16.68 -11.29
N GLN A 195 -24.19 -16.81 -9.98
CA GLN A 195 -23.14 -16.52 -9.01
C GLN A 195 -22.00 -17.53 -9.22
N ILE A 196 -21.00 -17.15 -10.02
CA ILE A 196 -19.72 -17.87 -10.04
C ILE A 196 -19.07 -17.58 -8.69
N LYS A 197 -19.31 -18.47 -7.74
CA LYS A 197 -18.64 -18.50 -6.45
C LYS A 197 -17.18 -18.88 -6.71
N GLN A 198 -16.33 -17.90 -7.00
CA GLN A 198 -14.89 -18.10 -6.88
C GLN A 198 -14.65 -18.47 -5.42
N SER A 199 -14.25 -19.71 -5.16
CA SER A 199 -13.83 -20.12 -3.83
C SER A 199 -12.61 -19.27 -3.48
N PRO A 200 -12.66 -18.42 -2.44
CA PRO A 200 -11.46 -17.72 -2.01
C PRO A 200 -10.45 -18.80 -1.62
N ASN A 201 -9.26 -18.77 -2.24
CA ASN A 201 -8.18 -19.64 -1.80
C ASN A 201 -7.99 -19.37 -0.29
N PHE A 202 -8.03 -20.42 0.53
CA PHE A 202 -7.88 -20.31 1.98
C PHE A 202 -6.66 -19.45 2.40
N ILE A 203 -5.59 -19.52 1.62
CA ILE A 203 -4.38 -18.71 1.82
C ILE A 203 -4.65 -17.22 1.59
N ASP A 204 -5.38 -16.85 0.54
CA ASP A 204 -5.68 -15.45 0.24
C ASP A 204 -6.66 -14.85 1.28
N ASP A 205 -7.65 -15.63 1.73
CA ASP A 205 -8.54 -15.22 2.84
C ASP A 205 -7.78 -15.05 4.17
N LEU A 206 -6.88 -15.99 4.50
CA LEU A 206 -6.05 -15.91 5.69
C LEU A 206 -5.12 -14.69 5.66
N LEU A 207 -4.47 -14.43 4.52
CA LEU A 207 -3.59 -13.27 4.35
C LEU A 207 -4.35 -11.96 4.49
N ASN A 208 -5.54 -11.84 3.88
CA ASN A 208 -6.39 -10.66 4.01
C ASN A 208 -6.84 -10.44 5.46
N LYS A 209 -7.21 -11.52 6.18
CA LYS A 209 -7.57 -11.41 7.60
C LYS A 209 -6.41 -10.96 8.48
N LEU A 210 -5.21 -11.52 8.26
CA LEU A 210 -4.00 -11.13 8.99
C LEU A 210 -3.63 -9.66 8.74
N GLN A 211 -3.85 -9.18 7.52
CA GLN A 211 -3.65 -7.78 7.20
C GLN A 211 -4.67 -6.88 7.88
N ILE A 212 -5.97 -7.15 7.75
CA ILE A 212 -7.02 -6.34 8.36
C ILE A 212 -6.79 -6.25 9.87
N PHE A 213 -6.36 -7.36 10.48
CA PHE A 213 -5.97 -7.38 11.88
C PHE A 213 -4.79 -6.43 12.19
N ASN A 214 -3.75 -6.40 11.35
CA ASN A 214 -2.62 -5.48 11.49
C ASN A 214 -3.06 -4.00 11.47
N GLU A 215 -3.91 -3.65 10.51
CA GLU A 215 -4.42 -2.30 10.33
C GLU A 215 -5.31 -1.88 11.50
N ASN A 216 -6.20 -2.77 11.95
CA ASN A 216 -7.07 -2.51 13.10
C ASN A 216 -6.28 -2.26 14.38
N ILE A 217 -5.16 -2.97 14.60
CA ILE A 217 -4.29 -2.70 15.75
C ILE A 217 -3.66 -1.31 15.65
N LEU A 218 -3.14 -0.94 14.48
CA LEU A 218 -2.54 0.38 14.27
C LEU A 218 -3.56 1.51 14.46
N LEU A 219 -4.79 1.32 13.95
CA LEU A 219 -5.92 2.24 14.18
C LEU A 219 -6.25 2.37 15.66
N TYR A 220 -6.26 1.26 16.41
CA TYR A 220 -6.51 1.31 17.84
C TYR A 220 -5.39 2.02 18.61
N ILE A 221 -4.12 1.82 18.22
CA ILE A 221 -2.99 2.61 18.76
C ILE A 221 -3.21 4.09 18.50
N LYS A 222 -3.60 4.49 17.28
CA LYS A 222 -3.90 5.90 16.96
C LYS A 222 -5.00 6.47 17.86
N GLN A 223 -6.10 5.73 18.06
CA GLN A 223 -7.20 6.15 18.94
C GLN A 223 -6.73 6.36 20.38
N LEU A 224 -5.87 5.49 20.91
CA LEU A 224 -5.32 5.64 22.26
C LEU A 224 -4.35 6.84 22.39
N LEU A 225 -3.65 7.21 21.32
CA LEU A 225 -2.75 8.36 21.29
C LEU A 225 -3.49 9.72 21.33
N GLN A 226 -4.77 9.73 20.96
CA GLN A 226 -5.61 10.94 20.91
C GLN A 226 -6.30 11.25 22.24
N GLN A 227 -6.40 10.27 23.14
CA GLN A 227 -7.02 10.46 24.43
C GLN A 227 -6.16 11.31 25.35
N GLU A 228 -6.79 12.06 26.26
CA GLU A 228 -6.07 12.76 27.33
C GLU A 228 -5.27 11.79 28.21
N PHE A 229 -4.31 12.34 28.95
CA PHE A 229 -3.42 11.53 29.77
C PHE A 229 -4.21 10.73 30.82
N ASN A 230 -4.26 9.42 30.65
CA ASN A 230 -4.74 8.47 31.63
C ASN A 230 -3.74 7.31 31.77
N ILE A 231 -3.37 6.97 33.01
CA ILE A 231 -2.38 5.92 33.31
C ILE A 231 -2.82 4.55 32.76
N GLN A 232 -4.12 4.26 32.79
CA GLN A 232 -4.67 3.01 32.28
C GLN A 232 -4.57 2.94 30.76
N THR A 233 -5.00 4.01 30.07
CA THR A 233 -4.85 4.16 28.61
C THR A 233 -3.39 4.06 28.19
N PHE A 234 -2.49 4.70 28.95
CA PHE A 234 -1.05 4.62 28.71
C PHE A 234 -0.52 3.18 28.81
N LEU A 235 -0.85 2.44 29.86
CA LEU A 235 -0.43 1.05 29.99
C LEU A 235 -0.98 0.15 28.87
N ILE A 236 -2.25 0.35 28.49
CA ILE A 236 -2.87 -0.36 27.36
C ILE A 236 -2.13 -0.04 26.06
N LEU A 237 -1.82 1.24 25.81
CA LEU A 237 -1.06 1.70 24.65
C LEU A 237 0.29 0.98 24.58
N LEU A 238 1.03 0.86 25.68
CA LEU A 238 2.33 0.17 25.70
C LEU A 238 2.21 -1.31 25.35
N ILE A 239 1.25 -2.02 25.95
CA ILE A 239 1.03 -3.45 25.70
C ILE A 239 0.66 -3.70 24.24
N ILE A 240 -0.27 -2.91 23.70
CA ILE A 240 -0.74 -3.06 22.32
C ILE A 240 0.35 -2.64 21.32
N SER A 241 1.10 -1.58 21.62
CA SER A 241 2.26 -1.18 20.80
C SER A 241 3.31 -2.29 20.74
N PHE A 242 3.62 -2.93 21.86
CA PHE A 242 4.53 -4.08 21.88
C PHE A 242 3.98 -5.27 21.09
N GLY A 243 2.71 -5.60 21.27
CA GLY A 243 2.03 -6.66 20.51
C GLY A 243 2.04 -6.39 19.00
N TYR A 244 1.75 -5.15 18.59
CA TYR A 244 1.86 -4.69 17.21
C TYR A 244 3.29 -4.88 16.68
N GLY A 245 4.29 -4.46 17.45
CA GLY A 245 5.71 -4.64 17.10
C GLY A 245 6.09 -6.10 16.85
N ILE A 246 5.60 -7.02 17.69
CA ILE A 246 5.78 -8.47 17.49
C ILE A 246 5.09 -8.94 16.21
N PHE A 247 3.81 -8.60 16.05
CA PHE A 247 3.02 -9.06 14.91
C PHE A 247 3.62 -8.56 13.59
N HIS A 248 3.92 -7.26 13.52
CA HIS A 248 4.54 -6.61 12.38
C HIS A 248 5.91 -7.23 12.04
N ALA A 249 6.76 -7.45 13.04
CA ALA A 249 8.05 -8.07 12.82
C ALA A 249 7.96 -9.58 12.53
N SER A 250 6.83 -10.24 12.73
CA SER A 250 6.69 -11.68 12.43
C SER A 250 6.54 -11.97 10.94
N ALA A 251 6.07 -11.00 10.15
CA ALA A 251 5.99 -11.11 8.69
C ALA A 251 7.39 -11.03 8.03
N PRO A 252 7.63 -11.58 6.81
CA PRO A 252 8.96 -11.54 6.17
C PRO A 252 9.52 -10.11 6.06
N GLY A 253 10.83 -9.91 6.29
CA GLY A 253 11.42 -8.56 6.26
C GLY A 253 12.95 -8.53 6.23
N HIS A 254 13.51 -7.44 5.71
CA HIS A 254 14.95 -7.27 5.44
C HIS A 254 15.81 -7.38 6.71
N SER A 255 15.41 -6.73 7.81
CA SER A 255 16.18 -6.72 9.06
C SER A 255 16.35 -8.12 9.66
N LYS A 256 15.33 -8.98 9.51
CA LYS A 256 15.38 -10.39 9.95
C LYS A 256 16.36 -11.20 9.12
N MET A 257 16.35 -10.96 7.81
CA MET A 257 17.20 -11.66 6.86
C MET A 257 18.67 -11.31 7.07
N LEU A 258 18.98 -10.01 7.22
CA LEU A 258 20.31 -9.52 7.55
C LEU A 258 20.82 -10.06 8.88
N THR A 259 20.00 -9.93 9.93
CA THR A 259 20.35 -10.38 11.28
C THR A 259 20.56 -11.90 11.31
N SER A 260 19.65 -12.67 10.70
CA SER A 260 19.78 -14.13 10.62
C SER A 260 21.00 -14.54 9.79
N SER A 261 21.25 -13.89 8.65
CA SER A 261 22.43 -14.17 7.81
C SER A 261 23.73 -13.90 8.57
N TYR A 262 23.81 -12.82 9.33
CA TYR A 262 24.98 -12.49 10.13
C TYR A 262 25.26 -13.55 11.21
N PHE A 263 24.24 -13.95 11.98
CA PHE A 263 24.41 -14.97 13.02
C PHE A 263 24.47 -16.41 12.50
N LEU A 264 24.09 -16.65 11.24
CA LEU A 264 24.38 -17.89 10.53
C LEU A 264 25.87 -18.04 10.22
N THR A 265 26.66 -16.95 10.26
CA THR A 265 28.08 -16.98 9.91
C THR A 265 29.01 -16.56 11.04
N HIS A 266 28.47 -15.92 12.07
CA HIS A 266 29.19 -15.47 13.25
C HIS A 266 28.64 -16.14 14.51
N LYS A 267 29.38 -17.15 15.02
CA LYS A 267 29.08 -17.75 16.33
C LYS A 267 29.08 -16.66 17.40
N SER A 268 27.96 -16.51 18.08
CA SER A 268 27.76 -15.45 19.07
C SER A 268 27.12 -16.00 20.35
N SER A 269 27.42 -15.36 21.49
CA SER A 269 26.72 -15.65 22.75
C SER A 269 25.36 -14.97 22.77
N PHE A 270 24.44 -15.46 23.62
CA PHE A 270 23.10 -14.88 23.79
C PHE A 270 23.15 -13.38 24.11
N SER A 271 24.04 -12.96 25.01
CA SER A 271 24.23 -11.55 25.37
C SER A 271 24.70 -10.70 24.18
N LYS A 272 25.60 -11.22 23.34
CA LYS A 272 26.04 -10.50 22.13
C LYS A 272 24.90 -10.32 21.13
N ILE A 273 24.09 -11.36 20.94
CA ILE A 273 22.89 -11.28 20.09
C ILE A 273 21.90 -10.24 20.65
N PHE A 274 21.70 -10.22 21.97
CA PHE A 274 20.79 -9.29 22.63
C PHE A 274 21.22 -7.83 22.40
N TYR A 275 22.48 -7.50 22.70
CA TYR A 275 23.00 -6.15 22.46
C TYR A 275 23.02 -5.76 20.98
N PHE A 276 23.29 -6.71 20.08
CA PHE A 276 23.24 -6.47 18.64
C PHE A 276 21.85 -6.03 18.19
N VAL A 277 20.80 -6.75 18.58
CA VAL A 277 19.43 -6.43 18.21
C VAL A 277 18.95 -5.15 18.90
N LEU A 278 19.40 -4.89 20.13
CA LEU A 278 19.11 -3.63 20.82
C LEU A 278 19.72 -2.42 20.10
N LYS A 279 20.94 -2.54 19.55
CA LYS A 279 21.53 -1.50 18.68
C LYS A 279 20.69 -1.26 17.42
N ILE A 280 20.18 -2.33 16.79
CA ILE A 280 19.24 -2.20 15.66
C ILE A 280 18.03 -1.37 16.08
N GLY A 281 17.40 -1.67 17.22
CA GLY A 281 16.25 -0.93 17.72
C GLY A 281 16.55 0.55 17.96
N ILE A 282 17.67 0.88 18.61
CA ILE A 282 18.08 2.27 18.87
C ILE A 282 18.27 3.04 17.56
N VAL A 283 19.04 2.47 16.63
CA VAL A 283 19.29 3.12 15.33
C VAL A 283 17.99 3.27 14.54
N HIS A 284 17.07 2.30 14.64
CA HIS A 284 15.77 2.36 13.99
C HIS A 284 14.92 3.54 14.48
N ILE A 285 14.75 3.70 15.79
CA ILE A 285 14.01 4.82 16.38
C ILE A 285 14.68 6.16 16.03
N MET A 286 16.02 6.24 16.17
CA MET A 286 16.77 7.46 15.89
C MET A 286 16.64 7.87 14.42
N SER A 287 16.75 6.91 13.50
CA SER A 287 16.58 7.14 12.07
C SER A 287 15.16 7.57 11.73
N ALA A 288 14.14 6.96 12.34
CA ALA A 288 12.73 7.36 12.17
C ALA A 288 12.49 8.80 12.64
N PHE A 289 12.97 9.13 13.84
CA PHE A 289 12.84 10.48 14.39
C PHE A 289 13.51 11.51 13.49
N LEU A 290 14.79 11.32 13.14
CA LEU A 290 15.53 12.24 12.27
C LEU A 290 14.85 12.42 10.92
N LEU A 291 14.41 11.32 10.31
CA LEU A 291 13.78 11.31 9.01
C LEU A 291 12.44 12.06 9.03
N VAL A 292 11.61 11.87 10.06
CA VAL A 292 10.35 12.60 10.21
C VAL A 292 10.59 14.08 10.52
N SER A 293 11.53 14.41 11.42
CA SER A 293 11.86 15.80 11.76
C SER A 293 12.37 16.58 10.54
N ILE A 294 13.30 16.00 9.79
CA ILE A 294 13.80 16.59 8.54
C ILE A 294 12.66 16.66 7.51
N GLY A 295 11.87 15.60 7.42
CA GLY A 295 10.68 15.52 6.58
C GLY A 295 9.77 16.72 6.80
N ILE A 296 9.28 16.94 8.03
CA ILE A 296 8.36 18.04 8.38
C ILE A 296 8.97 19.41 8.04
N ILE A 297 10.24 19.66 8.37
CA ILE A 297 10.93 20.94 8.09
C ILE A 297 11.03 21.21 6.58
N ILE A 298 11.32 20.18 5.78
CA ILE A 298 11.38 20.28 4.33
C ILE A 298 9.96 20.40 3.75
N LEU A 299 8.99 19.65 4.26
CA LEU A 299 7.62 19.59 3.76
C LEU A 299 6.86 20.90 3.96
N GLU A 300 6.98 21.52 5.15
CA GLU A 300 6.42 22.84 5.43
C GLU A 300 6.93 23.92 4.45
N LYS A 301 8.11 23.70 3.84
CA LYS A 301 8.75 24.65 2.91
C LYS A 301 8.63 24.29 1.42
N LEU A 302 8.40 23.03 1.05
CA LEU A 302 8.51 22.57 -0.35
C LEU A 302 7.29 21.80 -0.89
N LEU A 303 6.49 21.13 -0.06
CA LEU A 303 5.44 20.24 -0.54
C LEU A 303 4.19 20.39 0.35
N LYS A 304 3.15 21.03 -0.18
CA LYS A 304 1.84 21.14 0.47
C LYS A 304 1.11 19.79 0.60
N ASP A 305 1.71 18.69 0.13
CA ASP A 305 1.08 17.39 0.01
C ASP A 305 1.89 16.31 0.76
N ILE A 306 1.29 15.80 1.84
CA ILE A 306 1.81 14.72 2.70
C ILE A 306 2.02 13.43 1.91
N ASN A 307 1.28 13.24 0.83
CA ASN A 307 1.21 12.01 0.07
C ASN A 307 2.42 11.88 -0.86
N MET A 308 2.83 13.01 -1.44
CA MET A 308 4.07 13.11 -2.20
C MET A 308 5.31 12.91 -1.31
N ALA A 309 5.24 13.29 -0.03
CA ALA A 309 6.30 13.07 0.95
C ALA A 309 6.58 11.59 1.17
N GLY A 310 5.52 10.81 1.44
CA GLY A 310 5.60 9.36 1.65
C GLY A 310 6.15 8.64 0.41
N PHE A 311 5.77 9.09 -0.78
CA PHE A 311 6.30 8.56 -2.03
C PHE A 311 7.81 8.77 -2.19
N ILE A 312 8.26 10.03 -2.13
CA ILE A 312 9.68 10.41 -2.31
C ILE A 312 10.53 9.67 -1.27
N LEU A 313 10.04 9.60 -0.05
CA LEU A 313 10.70 8.95 1.06
C LEU A 313 10.83 7.43 0.87
N THR A 314 9.78 6.78 0.35
CA THR A 314 9.79 5.34 0.07
C THR A 314 10.73 5.01 -1.11
N LYS A 315 10.79 5.87 -2.14
CA LYS A 315 11.79 5.76 -3.22
C LYS A 315 13.22 5.93 -2.72
N PHE A 316 13.46 6.92 -1.87
CA PHE A 316 14.78 7.17 -1.30
C PHE A 316 15.24 6.00 -0.41
N THR A 317 14.37 5.50 0.46
CA THR A 317 14.68 4.37 1.34
C THR A 317 14.88 3.07 0.57
N SER A 318 14.10 2.80 -0.48
CA SER A 318 14.30 1.63 -1.34
C SER A 318 15.63 1.67 -2.11
N LEU A 319 16.05 2.84 -2.62
CA LEU A 319 17.39 3.03 -3.19
C LEU A 319 18.50 2.81 -2.15
N LEU A 320 18.31 3.29 -0.93
CA LEU A 320 19.28 3.10 0.16
C LEU A 320 19.45 1.62 0.52
N ILE A 321 18.38 0.83 0.53
CA ILE A 321 18.45 -0.64 0.72
C ILE A 321 19.30 -1.29 -0.38
N VAL A 322 19.02 -0.97 -1.65
CA VAL A 322 19.76 -1.51 -2.79
C VAL A 322 21.24 -1.12 -2.70
N PHE A 323 21.54 0.14 -2.38
CA PHE A 323 22.90 0.64 -2.23
C PHE A 323 23.67 -0.12 -1.14
N ILE A 324 23.07 -0.31 0.05
CA ILE A 324 23.71 -1.03 1.15
C ILE A 324 23.93 -2.49 0.79
N ALA A 325 22.96 -3.15 0.15
CA ALA A 325 23.08 -4.54 -0.29
C ALA A 325 24.17 -4.72 -1.35
N LEU A 326 24.26 -3.80 -2.33
CA LEU A 326 25.32 -3.78 -3.33
C LEU A 326 26.70 -3.51 -2.72
N PHE A 327 26.79 -2.61 -1.74
CA PHE A 327 28.03 -2.35 -0.99
C PHE A 327 28.51 -3.57 -0.20
N MET A 328 27.58 -4.30 0.43
CA MET A 328 27.90 -5.55 1.12
C MET A 328 28.34 -6.65 0.14
N LEU A 329 27.69 -6.73 -1.03
CA LEU A 329 28.04 -7.67 -2.08
C LEU A 329 29.40 -7.36 -2.71
N SER A 330 29.69 -6.08 -3.00
CA SER A 330 30.96 -5.67 -3.60
C SER A 330 32.14 -5.94 -2.68
N LYS A 331 32.01 -5.63 -1.38
CA LYS A 331 33.03 -6.00 -0.39
C LYS A 331 33.27 -7.50 -0.32
N LYS A 332 32.24 -8.31 -0.54
CA LYS A 332 32.35 -9.76 -0.54
C LYS A 332 33.07 -10.29 -1.78
N ILE A 333 32.70 -9.82 -2.98
CA ILE A 333 33.29 -10.24 -4.26
C ILE A 333 34.74 -9.75 -4.41
N LEU A 334 35.03 -8.48 -4.09
CA LEU A 334 36.37 -7.89 -4.22
C LEU A 334 37.41 -8.61 -3.36
N HIS A 335 36.99 -9.18 -2.23
CA HIS A 335 37.88 -9.82 -1.27
C HIS A 335 38.08 -11.33 -1.52
N GLU A 336 37.22 -11.95 -2.32
CA GLU A 336 37.36 -13.35 -2.79
C GLU A 336 38.50 -13.45 -3.83
N ASN A 337 38.79 -12.35 -4.54
CA ASN A 337 39.83 -12.26 -5.57
C ASN A 337 41.23 -11.87 -5.04
N SER A 338 41.40 -11.58 -3.74
CA SER A 338 42.63 -10.99 -3.20
C SER A 338 43.39 -11.81 -2.14
N CYS A 339 43.04 -13.08 -1.88
CA CYS A 339 43.71 -13.87 -0.85
C CYS A 339 44.10 -15.29 -1.29
N SER A 340 45.40 -15.50 -1.52
CA SER A 340 46.08 -16.78 -1.68
C SER A 340 46.73 -17.29 -0.38
N CYS A 341 46.17 -16.98 0.80
CA CYS A 341 46.73 -17.38 2.10
C CYS A 341 45.66 -17.86 3.09
N SER A 342 45.91 -18.98 3.76
CA SER A 342 44.96 -19.75 4.59
C SER A 342 44.82 -19.27 6.04
N CYS A 343 44.83 -17.97 6.33
CA CYS A 343 44.72 -17.47 7.70
C CYS A 343 44.05 -16.09 7.71
N HIS A 344 42.75 -16.01 8.06
CA HIS A 344 42.08 -14.94 8.82
C HIS A 344 40.56 -15.08 8.65
N SER A 345 39.82 -15.21 9.76
CA SER A 345 38.36 -15.17 9.72
C SER A 345 37.89 -13.74 9.45
N HIS A 346 37.36 -13.51 8.25
CA HIS A 346 36.90 -12.20 7.80
C HIS A 346 35.71 -11.73 8.64
N LYS A 347 35.87 -10.63 9.38
CA LYS A 347 34.78 -9.96 10.11
C LYS A 347 34.12 -8.95 9.17
N THR A 348 32.92 -9.25 8.70
CA THR A 348 32.03 -8.18 8.24
C THR A 348 31.76 -7.28 9.45
N SER A 349 31.92 -5.96 9.30
CA SER A 349 31.75 -5.05 10.42
C SER A 349 30.31 -5.08 10.89
N GLU A 350 30.10 -5.46 12.15
CA GLU A 350 28.80 -5.53 12.85
C GLU A 350 27.91 -4.31 12.53
N TRP A 351 28.51 -3.12 12.53
CA TRP A 351 27.83 -1.84 12.26
C TRP A 351 27.22 -1.71 10.88
N VAL A 352 27.82 -2.28 9.83
CA VAL A 352 27.27 -2.21 8.47
C VAL A 352 25.97 -3.03 8.40
N VAL A 353 25.93 -4.18 9.08
CA VAL A 353 24.72 -5.00 9.17
C VAL A 353 23.65 -4.28 9.99
N ILE A 354 24.03 -3.68 11.12
CA ILE A 354 23.12 -2.90 11.96
C ILE A 354 22.50 -1.76 11.16
N LEU A 355 23.32 -0.93 10.50
CA LEU A 355 22.84 0.21 9.70
C LEU A 355 21.95 -0.25 8.54
N GLY A 356 22.35 -1.29 7.80
CA GLY A 356 21.51 -1.87 6.73
C GLY A 356 20.18 -2.42 7.21
N ALA A 357 20.13 -2.95 8.42
CA ALA A 357 18.92 -3.50 9.01
C ALA A 357 17.99 -2.43 9.62
N SER A 358 18.50 -1.25 9.99
CA SER A 358 17.76 -0.30 10.85
C SER A 358 17.56 1.10 10.26
N LEU A 359 18.42 1.56 9.35
CA LEU A 359 18.41 2.94 8.83
C LEU A 359 17.14 3.28 8.03
N VAL A 360 16.44 2.27 7.52
CA VAL A 360 15.14 2.42 6.88
C VAL A 360 14.05 2.08 7.90
N PRO A 361 13.40 3.09 8.50
CA PRO A 361 12.32 2.88 9.43
C PRO A 361 11.06 2.35 8.74
N CYS A 362 10.22 1.62 9.47
CA CYS A 362 8.96 1.14 8.91
C CYS A 362 7.90 2.27 8.88
N PRO A 363 6.97 2.26 7.91
CA PRO A 363 5.90 3.27 7.82
C PRO A 363 5.09 3.45 9.11
N GLY A 364 4.88 2.36 9.88
CA GLY A 364 4.18 2.42 11.16
C GLY A 364 4.89 3.31 12.19
N VAL A 365 6.22 3.19 12.33
CA VAL A 365 6.99 4.03 13.27
C VAL A 365 7.07 5.48 12.79
N ILE A 366 7.18 5.71 11.48
CA ILE A 366 7.12 7.06 10.88
C ILE A 366 5.79 7.72 11.24
N LEU A 367 4.67 7.01 11.08
CA LEU A 367 3.34 7.50 11.41
C LEU A 367 3.20 7.85 12.89
N LEU A 368 3.71 7.01 13.79
CA LEU A 368 3.72 7.31 15.23
C LEU A 368 4.48 8.61 15.52
N PHE A 369 5.63 8.82 14.88
CA PHE A 369 6.36 10.07 15.03
C PHE A 369 5.62 11.28 14.46
N ILE A 370 4.91 11.15 13.34
CA ILE A 370 4.03 12.22 12.82
C ILE A 370 2.94 12.56 13.84
N PHE A 371 2.31 11.55 14.45
CA PHE A 371 1.33 11.76 15.53
C PHE A 371 1.95 12.42 16.77
N ALA A 372 3.22 12.14 17.08
CA ALA A 372 3.96 12.78 18.16
C ALA A 372 4.04 14.31 18.01
N TYR A 373 4.10 14.80 16.78
CA TYR A 373 4.11 16.23 16.46
C TYR A 373 2.72 16.88 16.55
N LYS A 374 1.64 16.13 16.26
CA LYS A 374 0.26 16.65 16.27
C LYS A 374 -0.39 16.61 17.66
N PHE A 375 0.01 15.66 18.50
CA PHE A 375 -0.61 15.39 19.80
C PHE A 375 0.41 15.45 20.94
N ASN A 376 0.46 14.41 21.77
CA ASN A 376 1.38 14.32 22.89
C ASN A 376 2.63 13.53 22.48
N PHE A 377 3.75 14.25 22.37
CA PHE A 377 5.04 13.69 22.02
C PHE A 377 5.45 12.51 22.92
N PHE A 378 5.15 12.57 24.22
CA PHE A 378 5.53 11.51 25.17
C PHE A 378 4.80 10.20 24.89
N TYR A 379 3.52 10.25 24.52
CA TYR A 379 2.69 9.07 24.23
C TYR A 379 3.19 8.36 22.98
N ALA A 380 3.37 9.14 21.92
CA ALA A 380 3.83 8.62 20.64
C ALA A 380 5.26 8.10 20.71
N LEU A 381 6.17 8.79 21.42
CA LEU A 381 7.53 8.30 21.64
C LEU A 381 7.52 6.98 22.43
N SER A 382 6.74 6.90 23.51
CA SER A 382 6.64 5.69 24.32
C SER A 382 6.04 4.52 23.52
N SER A 383 5.02 4.78 22.71
CA SER A 383 4.46 3.80 21.77
C SER A 383 5.52 3.33 20.75
N ALA A 384 6.23 4.25 20.09
CA ALA A 384 7.29 3.93 19.13
C ALA A 384 8.42 3.08 19.74
N VAL A 385 8.80 3.37 20.99
CA VAL A 385 9.75 2.55 21.75
C VAL A 385 9.20 1.14 21.95
N PHE A 386 7.94 0.99 22.40
CA PHE A 386 7.36 -0.34 22.66
C PHE A 386 7.11 -1.15 21.38
N VAL A 387 6.70 -0.51 20.28
CA VAL A 387 6.68 -1.13 18.94
C VAL A 387 8.06 -1.66 18.60
N THR A 388 9.10 -0.84 18.74
CA THR A 388 10.48 -1.24 18.43
C THR A 388 10.96 -2.37 19.34
N LEU A 389 10.61 -2.35 20.62
CA LEU A 389 10.93 -3.44 21.55
C LEU A 389 10.28 -4.76 21.11
N GLY A 390 9.02 -4.73 20.66
CA GLY A 390 8.35 -5.89 20.08
C GLY A 390 9.07 -6.41 18.83
N MET A 391 9.53 -5.50 17.96
CA MET A 391 10.33 -5.87 16.79
C MET A 391 11.67 -6.50 17.17
N CYS A 392 12.37 -5.91 18.14
CA CYS A 392 13.63 -6.42 18.70
C CYS A 392 13.45 -7.82 19.30
N PHE A 393 12.33 -8.07 19.99
CA PHE A 393 12.03 -9.39 20.54
C PHE A 393 11.97 -10.46 19.43
N VAL A 394 11.27 -10.18 18.33
CA VAL A 394 11.22 -11.10 17.20
C VAL A 394 12.59 -11.28 16.54
N LEU A 395 13.31 -10.19 16.27
CA LEU A 395 14.67 -10.25 15.70
C LEU A 395 15.62 -11.08 16.56
N PHE A 396 15.49 -10.97 17.87
CA PHE A 396 16.27 -11.73 18.83
C PHE A 396 16.01 -13.25 18.73
N LEU A 397 14.75 -13.66 18.61
CA LEU A 397 14.38 -15.06 18.41
C LEU A 397 14.93 -15.62 17.10
N PHE A 398 14.82 -14.87 16.00
CA PHE A 398 15.39 -15.25 14.70
C PHE A 398 16.91 -15.37 14.76
N ALA A 399 17.58 -14.43 15.43
CA ALA A 399 19.03 -14.45 15.61
C ALA A 399 19.52 -15.66 16.44
N ILE A 400 18.79 -16.04 17.49
CA ILE A 400 19.08 -17.27 18.26
C ILE A 400 18.90 -18.50 17.38
N GLY A 401 17.80 -18.56 16.62
CA GLY A 401 17.54 -19.65 15.67
C GLY A 401 18.68 -19.80 14.67
N ALA A 402 19.10 -18.70 14.05
CA ALA A 402 20.25 -18.63 13.15
C ALA A 402 21.55 -19.10 13.80
N ASN A 403 21.86 -18.60 15.01
CA ASN A 403 23.08 -18.99 15.74
C ASN A 403 23.08 -20.47 16.14
N LYS A 404 21.91 -21.06 16.44
CA LYS A 404 21.78 -22.50 16.73
C LYS A 404 21.95 -23.34 15.46
N ILE A 405 21.42 -22.87 14.32
CA ILE A 405 21.64 -23.51 13.00
C ILE A 405 23.12 -23.46 12.63
N HIS A 406 23.79 -22.33 12.84
CA HIS A 406 25.24 -22.18 12.61
C HIS A 406 26.06 -23.24 13.33
N GLN A 407 25.72 -23.55 14.59
CA GLN A 407 26.41 -24.58 15.38
C GLN A 407 26.22 -26.00 14.82
N ASN A 408 25.12 -26.24 14.11
CA ASN A 408 24.75 -27.56 13.60
C ASN A 408 25.16 -27.78 12.12
N VAL A 409 25.31 -26.72 11.32
CA VAL A 409 25.66 -26.82 9.90
C VAL A 409 27.18 -26.72 9.73
N LYS A 410 27.83 -27.87 9.50
CA LYS A 410 29.31 -27.97 9.37
C LYS A 410 29.86 -27.51 8.01
N THR A 411 29.04 -27.40 6.97
CA THR A 411 29.49 -27.15 5.59
C THR A 411 29.56 -25.66 5.25
N ILE A 412 30.80 -25.16 5.06
CA ILE A 412 31.10 -23.78 4.62
C ILE A 412 30.30 -23.37 3.37
N LYS A 413 30.14 -24.27 2.39
CA LYS A 413 29.44 -23.97 1.11
C LYS A 413 27.98 -23.57 1.30
N ILE A 414 27.24 -24.27 2.17
CA ILE A 414 25.82 -23.98 2.44
C ILE A 414 25.68 -22.62 3.10
N ARG A 415 26.62 -22.29 3.99
CA ARG A 415 26.67 -21.03 4.70
C ARG A 415 26.91 -19.86 3.76
N THR A 416 27.88 -19.97 2.86
CA THR A 416 28.17 -18.95 1.85
C THR A 416 27.01 -18.77 0.86
N LEU A 417 26.33 -19.86 0.48
CA LEU A 417 25.14 -19.83 -0.37
C LEU A 417 23.98 -19.05 0.28
N LEU A 418 23.70 -19.31 1.56
CA LEU A 418 22.62 -18.62 2.29
C LEU A 418 22.87 -17.12 2.39
N GLU A 419 24.12 -16.68 2.57
CA GLU A 419 24.47 -15.26 2.57
C GLU A 419 24.30 -14.60 1.19
N TYR A 420 24.72 -15.26 0.10
CA TYR A 420 24.52 -14.71 -1.25
C TYR A 420 23.04 -14.63 -1.61
N LEU A 421 22.26 -15.66 -1.27
CA LEU A 421 20.80 -15.65 -1.40
C LEU A 421 20.20 -14.51 -0.57
N ALA A 422 20.76 -14.24 0.61
CA ALA A 422 20.33 -13.14 1.46
C ALA A 422 20.49 -11.76 0.80
N LEU A 423 21.68 -11.50 0.23
CA LEU A 423 21.99 -10.26 -0.47
C LEU A 423 21.16 -10.10 -1.75
N ILE A 424 21.02 -11.16 -2.55
CA ILE A 424 20.24 -11.15 -3.80
C ILE A 424 18.77 -10.83 -3.51
N PHE A 425 18.18 -11.45 -2.50
CA PHE A 425 16.80 -11.18 -2.12
C PHE A 425 16.64 -9.73 -1.64
N MET A 426 17.57 -9.16 -0.88
CA MET A 426 17.49 -7.76 -0.48
C MET A 426 17.57 -6.79 -1.66
N ILE A 427 18.45 -7.05 -2.64
CA ILE A 427 18.52 -6.24 -3.87
C ILE A 427 17.19 -6.35 -4.62
N SER A 428 16.69 -7.57 -4.82
CA SER A 428 15.40 -7.83 -5.47
C SER A 428 14.26 -7.13 -4.75
N PHE A 429 14.25 -7.19 -3.41
CA PHE A 429 13.24 -6.54 -2.58
C PHE A 429 13.31 -5.02 -2.65
N GLY A 430 14.50 -4.43 -2.57
CA GLY A 430 14.69 -2.98 -2.72
C GLY A 430 14.28 -2.49 -4.11
N LEU A 431 14.64 -3.22 -5.17
CA LEU A 431 14.19 -2.93 -6.54
C LEU A 431 12.68 -3.10 -6.70
N PHE A 432 12.11 -4.15 -6.11
CA PHE A 432 10.67 -4.38 -6.11
C PHE A 432 9.93 -3.22 -5.43
N LEU A 433 10.39 -2.78 -4.26
CA LEU A 433 9.82 -1.60 -3.58
C LEU A 433 9.98 -0.37 -4.47
N PHE A 434 11.17 -0.12 -5.02
CA PHE A 434 11.38 1.03 -5.89
C PHE A 434 10.45 1.02 -7.10
N ILE A 435 10.27 -0.10 -7.79
CA ILE A 435 9.42 -0.19 -8.99
C ILE A 435 7.93 -0.05 -8.63
N ASN A 436 7.49 -0.71 -7.55
CA ASN A 436 6.08 -0.76 -7.19
C ASN A 436 5.63 0.42 -6.31
N THR A 437 6.55 1.22 -5.79
CA THR A 437 6.21 2.50 -5.15
C THR A 437 5.71 3.46 -6.24
N LYS A 438 4.43 3.81 -6.18
CA LYS A 438 3.77 4.77 -7.08
C LYS A 438 3.52 6.10 -6.36
N GLU A 439 3.58 7.21 -7.10
CA GLU A 439 3.23 8.54 -6.55
C GLU A 439 1.86 8.46 -5.87
N GLY A 440 1.70 9.12 -4.73
CA GLY A 440 0.47 9.24 -3.93
C GLY A 440 -0.24 7.95 -3.48
N VAL A 441 0.48 7.08 -2.74
CA VAL A 441 -0.18 6.10 -1.85
C VAL A 441 -0.57 6.71 -0.48
N PHE A 442 -0.15 7.95 -0.23
CA PHE A 442 -0.68 8.84 0.81
C PHE A 442 -2.13 9.25 0.55
#